data_AF-A0A2E0FDY4-F1
#
_entry.id   AF-A0A2E0FDY4-F1
#
_cell.length_a   1.000
_cell.length_b   1.000
_cell.length_c   1.000
_cell.angle_alpha   90.00
_cell.angle_beta   90.00
_cell.angle_gamma   90.00
#
_symmetry.space_group_name_H-M   'P 1'
#
loop_
_entity.id
_entity.type
_entity.pdbx_description
1 polymer ?
#
loop_
_entity_poly.entity_id
_entity_poly.type
_entity_poly.pdbx_seq_one_letter_code
_entity_poly.pdbx_strand_id
1 'polypeptide(L)'
;MSLSLYKPNSKNTGCAFNFKIGANKNKEPVVYVTAIQQYSWDDKKKTANFSGNSSDEEKKINLKFTEFEIGGIMSAFKHRNEFSSYHSYDQSKTAIKFVPWDKKTKIKNGDKEEWVTLPAFGITFTRNGNQSFRIPVEAGEVENLLEFFRYFLKLLNEHRHKISLDNLEKYRAKREQKQESKEQSSDSEDAPF
;
A
#
# COMPACT_ATOMS: atom_id res chain seq x y z
N MET A 1 -0.66 -1.40 -11.08
CA MET A 1 -1.21 -2.70 -10.60
C MET A 1 -2.14 -2.42 -9.43
N SER A 2 -3.24 -3.17 -9.30
CA SER A 2 -4.15 -3.04 -8.16
C SER A 2 -4.66 -4.39 -7.67
N LEU A 3 -4.90 -4.51 -6.37
CA LEU A 3 -5.53 -5.64 -5.72
C LEU A 3 -6.79 -5.13 -4.99
N SER A 4 -7.95 -5.68 -5.29
CA SER A 4 -9.23 -5.26 -4.70
C SER A 4 -9.82 -6.36 -3.83
N LEU A 5 -10.33 -5.99 -2.66
CA LEU A 5 -11.09 -6.84 -1.76
C LEU A 5 -12.49 -6.25 -1.60
N TYR A 6 -13.51 -7.07 -1.86
CA TYR A 6 -14.92 -6.68 -1.71
C TYR A 6 -15.57 -7.61 -0.69
N LYS A 7 -16.02 -7.05 0.44
CA LYS A 7 -16.73 -7.82 1.49
C LYS A 7 -18.07 -7.14 1.81
N PRO A 8 -19.08 -7.27 0.93
CA PRO A 8 -20.40 -6.74 1.19
C PRO A 8 -21.15 -7.57 2.24
N ASN A 9 -22.22 -7.01 2.79
CA ASN A 9 -23.19 -7.74 3.61
C ASN A 9 -24.61 -7.18 3.47
N SER A 10 -25.59 -7.99 3.89
CA SER A 10 -27.02 -7.64 3.85
C SER A 10 -27.41 -6.51 4.78
N LYS A 11 -26.57 -6.19 5.77
CA LYS A 11 -26.77 -5.06 6.70
C LYS A 11 -26.26 -3.74 6.12
N ASN A 12 -25.75 -3.73 4.89
CA ASN A 12 -25.15 -2.57 4.22
C ASN A 12 -24.02 -1.91 5.02
N THR A 13 -23.25 -2.71 5.77
CA THR A 13 -22.09 -2.24 6.57
C THR A 13 -20.76 -2.71 5.98
N GLY A 14 -20.80 -3.36 4.80
CA GLY A 14 -19.62 -3.88 4.13
C GLY A 14 -18.70 -2.76 3.65
N CYS A 15 -17.48 -3.13 3.31
CA CYS A 15 -16.51 -2.23 2.70
C CYS A 15 -15.81 -2.91 1.53
N ALA A 16 -15.32 -2.09 0.61
CA ALA A 16 -14.38 -2.50 -0.41
C ALA A 16 -13.06 -1.75 -0.21
N PHE A 17 -11.95 -2.45 -0.39
CA PHE A 17 -10.59 -1.92 -0.27
C PHE A 17 -9.87 -2.16 -1.59
N ASN A 18 -9.23 -1.13 -2.14
CA ASN A 18 -8.39 -1.21 -3.33
C ASN A 18 -6.97 -0.78 -2.98
N PHE A 19 -6.03 -1.71 -3.06
CA PHE A 19 -4.60 -1.47 -2.90
C PHE A 19 -4.02 -1.24 -4.29
N LYS A 20 -3.33 -0.11 -4.51
CA LYS A 20 -2.83 0.28 -5.82
C LYS A 20 -1.38 0.73 -5.73
N ILE A 21 -0.52 0.15 -6.57
CA ILE A 21 0.80 0.70 -6.84
C ILE A 21 0.63 1.76 -7.92
N GLY A 22 0.85 3.01 -7.54
CA GLY A 22 0.92 4.17 -8.42
C GLY A 22 2.31 4.78 -8.41
N ALA A 23 2.41 6.03 -8.87
CA ALA A 23 3.63 6.82 -8.80
C ALA A 23 3.33 8.17 -8.13
N ASN A 24 4.32 8.71 -7.41
CA ASN A 24 4.25 10.08 -6.91
C ASN A 24 4.66 11.10 -8.01
N LYS A 25 4.73 12.38 -7.65
CA LYS A 25 5.14 13.47 -8.56
C LYS A 25 6.53 13.25 -9.19
N ASN A 26 7.42 12.54 -8.49
CA ASN A 26 8.77 12.21 -8.94
C ASN A 26 8.84 10.89 -9.73
N LYS A 27 7.68 10.33 -10.13
CA LYS A 27 7.55 9.01 -10.76
C LYS A 27 8.03 7.83 -9.89
N GLU A 28 8.26 8.07 -8.61
CA GLU A 28 8.68 7.03 -7.67
C GLU A 28 7.46 6.17 -7.28
N PRO A 29 7.58 4.82 -7.27
CA PRO A 29 6.49 3.93 -6.88
C PRO A 29 5.95 4.22 -5.48
N VAL A 30 4.63 4.18 -5.33
CA VAL A 30 3.93 4.43 -4.05
C VAL A 30 2.71 3.52 -3.94
N VAL A 31 2.42 3.03 -2.73
CA VAL A 31 1.17 2.32 -2.41
C VAL A 31 0.11 3.32 -1.94
N TYR A 32 -1.01 3.33 -2.67
CA TYR A 32 -2.25 3.97 -2.25
C TYR A 32 -3.27 2.92 -1.88
N VAL A 33 -4.05 3.17 -0.83
CA VAL A 33 -5.20 2.33 -0.47
C VAL A 33 -6.44 3.19 -0.42
N THR A 34 -7.43 2.82 -1.22
CA THR A 34 -8.77 3.41 -1.19
C THR A 34 -9.71 2.46 -0.48
N ALA A 35 -10.46 2.94 0.51
CA ALA A 35 -11.56 2.19 1.10
C ALA A 35 -12.88 2.93 0.89
N ILE A 36 -13.95 2.19 0.62
CA ILE A 36 -15.28 2.72 0.34
C ILE A 36 -16.33 1.88 1.08
N GLN A 37 -17.28 2.56 1.72
CA GLN A 37 -18.41 1.91 2.38
C GLN A 37 -19.42 1.41 1.34
N GLN A 38 -20.07 0.28 1.63
CA GLN A 38 -21.16 -0.24 0.81
C GLN A 38 -22.28 0.80 0.68
N TYR A 39 -22.78 0.98 -0.54
CA TYR A 39 -23.87 1.91 -0.84
C TYR A 39 -25.22 1.26 -0.61
N SER A 40 -25.43 0.06 -1.18
CA SER A 40 -26.70 -0.66 -1.08
C SER A 40 -26.55 -2.17 -1.10
N TRP A 41 -27.63 -2.86 -0.73
CA TRP A 41 -27.82 -4.30 -0.83
C TRP A 41 -29.13 -4.61 -1.54
N ASP A 42 -29.10 -5.43 -2.58
CA ASP A 42 -30.28 -6.00 -3.23
C ASP A 42 -30.51 -7.39 -2.66
N ASP A 43 -31.54 -7.53 -1.81
CA ASP A 43 -31.82 -8.80 -1.15
C ASP A 43 -32.35 -9.89 -2.08
N LYS A 44 -32.98 -9.50 -3.19
CA LYS A 44 -33.50 -10.47 -4.18
C LYS A 44 -32.34 -11.08 -4.96
N LYS A 45 -31.39 -10.25 -5.39
CA LYS A 45 -30.23 -10.69 -6.18
C LYS A 45 -29.07 -11.15 -5.30
N LYS A 46 -29.11 -10.87 -4.00
CA LYS A 46 -28.01 -11.05 -3.05
C LYS A 46 -26.72 -10.36 -3.54
N THR A 47 -26.89 -9.16 -4.11
CA THR A 47 -25.80 -8.35 -4.66
C THR A 47 -25.67 -7.02 -3.92
N ALA A 48 -24.45 -6.48 -3.89
CA ALA A 48 -24.17 -5.19 -3.31
C ALA A 48 -23.70 -4.19 -4.36
N ASN A 49 -23.89 -2.90 -4.07
CA ASN A 49 -23.33 -1.81 -4.85
C ASN A 49 -22.37 -0.99 -3.98
N PHE A 50 -21.22 -0.60 -4.55
CA PHE A 50 -20.27 0.33 -3.94
C PHE A 50 -20.11 1.62 -4.74
N SER A 51 -20.44 1.61 -6.03
CA SER A 51 -20.22 2.75 -6.94
C SER A 51 -21.03 3.97 -6.55
N GLY A 52 -22.19 3.80 -5.90
CA GLY A 52 -23.00 4.92 -5.41
C GLY A 52 -22.26 5.84 -4.43
N ASN A 53 -21.26 5.33 -3.71
CA ASN A 53 -20.44 6.10 -2.77
C ASN A 53 -19.10 6.57 -3.38
N SER A 54 -18.85 6.40 -4.69
CA SER A 54 -17.51 6.64 -5.27
C SER A 54 -17.06 8.09 -5.19
N SER A 55 -18.03 9.00 -5.16
CA SER A 55 -17.87 10.46 -5.13
C SER A 55 -18.20 11.06 -3.76
N ASP A 56 -18.61 10.25 -2.79
CA ASP A 56 -18.92 10.68 -1.44
C ASP A 56 -17.64 10.62 -0.58
N GLU A 57 -17.14 11.79 -0.20
CA GLU A 57 -15.90 11.90 0.57
C GLU A 57 -16.03 11.40 2.01
N GLU A 58 -17.22 11.34 2.59
CA GLU A 58 -17.46 10.78 3.93
C GLU A 58 -17.51 9.25 3.92
N LYS A 59 -17.99 8.69 2.81
CA LYS A 59 -18.11 7.25 2.56
C LYS A 59 -16.91 6.64 1.85
N LYS A 60 -15.85 7.43 1.67
CA LYS A 60 -14.60 7.03 1.01
C LYS A 60 -13.39 7.61 1.73
N ILE A 61 -12.30 6.85 1.77
CA ILE A 61 -11.01 7.30 2.28
C ILE A 61 -9.90 6.86 1.35
N ASN A 62 -8.88 7.70 1.19
CA ASN A 62 -7.67 7.39 0.42
C ASN A 62 -6.46 7.61 1.34
N LEU A 63 -5.61 6.60 1.44
CA LEU A 63 -4.39 6.64 2.24
C LEU A 63 -3.18 6.35 1.37
N LYS A 64 -2.06 6.98 1.71
CA LYS A 64 -0.75 6.73 1.12
C LYS A 64 0.14 6.09 2.16
N PHE A 65 0.72 4.94 1.86
CA PHE A 65 1.63 4.25 2.76
C PHE A 65 3.08 4.51 2.40
N THR A 66 3.92 4.66 3.42
CA THR A 66 5.38 4.68 3.27
C THR A 66 5.94 3.25 3.20
N GLU A 67 7.17 3.10 2.71
CA GLU A 67 7.86 1.81 2.67
C GLU A 67 8.02 1.16 4.05
N PHE A 68 8.20 1.97 5.10
CA PHE A 68 8.34 1.48 6.47
C PHE A 68 7.01 1.01 7.04
N GLU A 69 5.91 1.69 6.73
CA GLU A 69 4.58 1.20 7.09
C GLU A 69 4.24 -0.09 6.35
N ILE A 70 4.58 -0.19 5.06
CA ILE A 70 4.44 -1.44 4.32
C ILE A 70 5.27 -2.56 4.96
N GLY A 71 6.53 -2.30 5.33
CA GLY A 71 7.37 -3.25 6.05
C GLY A 71 6.76 -3.67 7.40
N GLY A 72 6.20 -2.73 8.15
CA GLY A 72 5.48 -2.98 9.41
C GLY A 72 4.25 -3.86 9.22
N ILE A 73 3.43 -3.59 8.21
CA ILE A 73 2.26 -4.42 7.85
C ILE A 73 2.69 -5.84 7.45
N MET A 74 3.73 -5.97 6.63
CA MET A 74 4.25 -7.28 6.25
C MET A 74 4.77 -8.06 7.47
N SER A 75 5.42 -7.38 8.42
CA SER A 75 5.84 -8.00 9.69
C SER A 75 4.63 -8.45 10.51
N ALA A 76 3.59 -7.60 10.60
CA ALA A 76 2.33 -7.90 11.27
C ALA A 76 1.68 -9.18 10.75
N PHE A 77 1.56 -9.31 9.43
CA PHE A 77 0.99 -10.50 8.80
C PHE A 77 1.76 -11.78 9.10
N LYS A 78 3.09 -11.73 9.09
CA LYS A 78 3.95 -12.91 9.31
C LYS A 78 3.95 -13.36 10.77
N HIS A 79 4.00 -12.42 11.70
CA HIS A 79 4.19 -12.72 13.12
C HIS A 79 2.90 -12.66 13.93
N ARG A 80 1.77 -12.35 13.29
CA ARG A 80 0.46 -12.21 13.95
C ARG A 80 0.49 -11.23 15.13
N ASN A 81 1.14 -10.08 14.93
CA ASN A 81 1.06 -8.94 15.84
C ASN A 81 0.23 -7.81 15.22
N GLU A 82 -0.28 -6.90 16.08
CA GLU A 82 -0.97 -5.70 15.61
C GLU A 82 0.03 -4.73 14.98
N PHE A 83 -0.30 -4.20 13.81
CA PHE A 83 0.28 -2.97 13.29
C PHE A 83 -0.71 -1.82 13.49
N SER A 84 -0.23 -0.71 14.03
CA SER A 84 -1.00 0.52 14.18
C SER A 84 -0.16 1.72 13.75
N SER A 85 -0.77 2.64 12.99
CA SER A 85 -0.18 3.90 12.56
C SER A 85 -1.22 5.01 12.60
N TYR A 86 -0.75 6.25 12.60
CA TYR A 86 -1.60 7.44 12.58
C TYR A 86 -1.10 8.40 11.51
N HIS A 87 -2.00 8.77 10.60
CA HIS A 87 -1.76 9.87 9.66
C HIS A 87 -2.52 11.10 10.14
N SER A 88 -1.83 12.24 10.21
CA SER A 88 -2.45 13.53 10.45
C SER A 88 -2.10 14.48 9.31
N TYR A 89 -3.12 15.08 8.69
CA TYR A 89 -2.93 16.14 7.72
C TYR A 89 -4.00 17.20 7.93
N ASP A 90 -3.55 18.44 8.17
CA ASP A 90 -4.41 19.55 8.55
C ASP A 90 -5.32 19.17 9.75
N GLN A 91 -6.65 19.26 9.61
CA GLN A 91 -7.61 18.87 10.65
C GLN A 91 -8.00 17.39 10.61
N SER A 92 -7.59 16.64 9.59
CA SER A 92 -7.95 15.24 9.39
C SER A 92 -6.97 14.30 10.09
N LYS A 93 -7.49 13.43 10.97
CA LYS A 93 -6.71 12.41 11.67
C LYS A 93 -7.23 11.03 11.29
N THR A 94 -6.36 10.16 10.78
CA THR A 94 -6.71 8.79 10.44
C THR A 94 -5.89 7.80 11.27
N ALA A 95 -6.58 6.97 12.03
CA ALA A 95 -6.01 5.80 12.68
C ALA A 95 -6.06 4.60 11.71
N ILE A 96 -4.95 3.88 11.61
CA ILE A 96 -4.77 2.75 10.72
C ILE A 96 -4.40 1.54 11.57
N LYS A 97 -5.14 0.44 11.43
CA LYS A 97 -4.88 -0.79 12.17
C LYS A 97 -4.98 -2.03 11.29
N PHE A 98 -4.05 -2.95 11.51
CA PHE A 98 -4.06 -4.30 10.97
C PHE A 98 -3.93 -5.24 12.16
N VAL A 99 -5.03 -5.91 12.50
CA VAL A 99 -5.16 -6.64 13.76
C VAL A 99 -5.36 -8.12 13.47
N PRO A 100 -4.54 -9.03 14.02
CA PRO A 100 -4.73 -10.47 13.86
C PRO A 100 -6.01 -10.92 14.57
N TRP A 101 -6.73 -11.86 13.97
CA TRP A 101 -7.83 -12.58 14.63
C TRP A 101 -7.94 -13.99 14.07
N ASP A 102 -8.73 -14.82 14.73
CA ASP A 102 -8.89 -16.22 14.40
C ASP A 102 -10.29 -16.47 13.84
N LYS A 103 -10.35 -16.96 12.59
CA LYS A 103 -11.61 -17.28 11.92
C LYS A 103 -11.89 -18.78 12.08
N LYS A 104 -13.01 -19.11 12.71
CA LYS A 104 -13.54 -20.48 12.70
C LYS A 104 -14.18 -20.76 11.35
N THR A 105 -13.67 -21.76 10.65
CA THR A 105 -14.15 -22.20 9.34
C THR A 105 -14.57 -23.66 9.43
N LYS A 106 -15.72 -23.96 8.85
CA LYS A 106 -16.24 -25.33 8.77
C LYS A 106 -15.63 -26.01 7.55
N ILE A 107 -14.97 -27.14 7.76
CA ILE A 107 -14.43 -28.00 6.69
C ILE A 107 -15.18 -29.32 6.69
N LYS A 108 -15.26 -29.94 5.51
CA LYS A 108 -15.77 -31.31 5.36
C LYS A 108 -14.59 -32.27 5.27
N ASN A 109 -14.60 -33.29 6.11
CA ASN A 109 -13.66 -34.40 6.08
C ASN A 109 -14.45 -35.70 5.87
N GLY A 110 -14.66 -36.07 4.61
CA GLY A 110 -15.65 -37.09 4.24
C GLY A 110 -17.07 -36.65 4.61
N ASP A 111 -17.79 -37.54 5.30
CA ASP A 111 -19.16 -37.28 5.78
C ASP A 111 -19.20 -36.48 7.10
N LYS A 112 -18.05 -36.17 7.70
CA LYS A 112 -17.97 -35.43 8.96
C LYS A 112 -17.67 -33.95 8.72
N GLU A 113 -18.32 -33.12 9.51
CA GLU A 113 -18.07 -31.68 9.54
C GLU A 113 -17.20 -31.35 10.74
N GLU A 114 -16.07 -30.70 10.48
CA GLU A 114 -15.11 -30.29 11.50
C GLU A 114 -14.90 -28.78 11.44
N TRP A 115 -14.65 -28.18 12.60
CA TRP A 115 -14.31 -26.77 12.69
C TRP A 115 -12.81 -26.61 12.84
N VAL A 116 -12.20 -25.87 11.92
CA VAL A 116 -10.79 -25.49 12.00
C VAL A 116 -10.67 -23.99 12.23
N THR A 117 -9.64 -23.61 12.96
CA THR A 117 -9.29 -22.21 13.16
C THR A 117 -8.25 -21.80 12.14
N LEU A 118 -8.57 -20.80 11.33
CA LEU A 118 -7.66 -20.26 10.33
C LEU A 118 -7.17 -18.87 10.75
N PRO A 119 -5.90 -18.54 10.49
CA PRO A 119 -5.38 -17.20 10.72
C PRO A 119 -6.07 -16.20 9.79
N ALA A 120 -6.56 -15.11 10.37
CA ALA A 120 -7.16 -14.00 9.65
C ALA A 120 -6.67 -12.66 10.22
N PHE A 121 -7.03 -11.58 9.54
CA PHE A 121 -6.75 -10.20 9.95
C PHE A 121 -7.98 -9.31 9.78
N GLY A 122 -8.06 -8.25 10.57
CA GLY A 122 -8.99 -7.15 10.39
C GLY A 122 -8.20 -5.90 10.01
N ILE A 123 -8.54 -5.28 8.88
CA ILE A 123 -8.02 -3.97 8.52
C ILE A 123 -9.07 -2.94 8.92
N THR A 124 -8.65 -1.91 9.66
CA THR A 124 -9.50 -0.80 10.08
C THR A 124 -8.84 0.52 9.77
N PHE A 125 -9.52 1.38 9.02
CA PHE A 125 -9.19 2.80 8.89
C PHE A 125 -10.28 3.61 9.61
N THR A 126 -9.90 4.47 10.54
CA THR A 126 -10.84 5.34 11.25
C THR A 126 -10.40 6.79 11.09
N ARG A 127 -11.16 7.58 10.33
CA ARG A 127 -10.96 9.02 10.15
C ARG A 127 -11.79 9.80 11.15
N ASN A 128 -11.18 10.80 11.79
CA ASN A 128 -11.78 11.73 12.76
C ASN A 128 -12.55 11.05 13.91
N GLY A 129 -12.20 9.79 14.23
CA GLY A 129 -12.80 9.01 15.32
C GLY A 129 -14.17 8.40 15.02
N ASN A 130 -14.93 8.89 14.04
CA ASN A 130 -16.30 8.47 13.77
C ASN A 130 -16.50 7.76 12.41
N GLN A 131 -15.66 8.05 11.41
CA GLN A 131 -15.77 7.45 10.08
C GLN A 131 -14.87 6.22 9.99
N SER A 132 -15.47 5.03 10.07
CA SER A 132 -14.73 3.76 10.10
C SER A 132 -14.96 2.91 8.85
N PHE A 133 -13.87 2.37 8.32
CA PHE A 133 -13.81 1.47 7.18
C PHE A 133 -13.15 0.19 7.65
N ARG A 134 -13.85 -0.94 7.54
CA ARG A 134 -13.40 -2.22 8.11
C ARG A 134 -13.56 -3.34 7.12
N ILE A 135 -12.54 -4.17 7.00
CA ILE A 135 -12.61 -5.36 6.15
C ILE A 135 -11.90 -6.54 6.83
N PRO A 136 -12.56 -7.70 6.96
CA PRO A 136 -11.87 -8.92 7.31
C PRO A 136 -11.05 -9.42 6.12
N VAL A 137 -9.85 -9.90 6.41
CA VAL A 137 -8.88 -10.43 5.44
C VAL A 137 -8.56 -11.86 5.84
N GLU A 138 -8.81 -12.79 4.93
CA GLU A 138 -8.62 -14.22 5.14
C GLU A 138 -7.19 -14.66 4.78
N ALA A 139 -6.77 -15.85 5.22
CA ALA A 139 -5.40 -16.34 5.02
C ALA A 139 -4.90 -16.18 3.56
N GLY A 140 -5.69 -16.59 2.56
CA GLY A 140 -5.30 -16.44 1.16
C GLY A 140 -5.20 -14.98 0.69
N GLU A 141 -6.01 -14.08 1.26
CA GLU A 141 -5.95 -12.64 0.96
C GLU A 141 -4.73 -11.99 1.62
N VAL A 142 -4.33 -12.47 2.81
CA VAL A 142 -3.08 -12.07 3.48
C VAL A 142 -1.87 -12.42 2.62
N GLU A 143 -1.79 -13.64 2.08
CA GLU A 143 -0.69 -14.06 1.20
C GLU A 143 -0.60 -13.18 -0.07
N ASN A 144 -1.75 -12.90 -0.69
CA ASN A 144 -1.78 -12.02 -1.87
C ASN A 144 -1.37 -10.58 -1.55
N LEU A 145 -1.76 -10.05 -0.39
CA LEU A 145 -1.30 -8.74 0.07
C LEU A 145 0.20 -8.71 0.36
N LEU A 146 0.74 -9.77 0.98
CA LEU A 146 2.17 -9.91 1.23
C LEU A 146 2.96 -9.87 -0.07
N GLU A 147 2.52 -10.60 -1.10
CA GLU A 147 3.21 -10.62 -2.38
C GLU A 147 3.06 -9.30 -3.13
N PHE A 148 1.88 -8.67 -3.08
CA PHE A 148 1.67 -7.32 -3.62
C PHE A 148 2.63 -6.29 -2.97
N PHE A 149 2.78 -6.33 -1.65
CA PHE A 149 3.68 -5.44 -0.93
C PHE A 149 5.16 -5.74 -1.19
N ARG A 150 5.54 -7.01 -1.30
CA ARG A 150 6.89 -7.41 -1.71
C ARG A 150 7.22 -6.89 -3.11
N TYR A 151 6.30 -7.03 -4.05
CA TYR A 151 6.46 -6.52 -5.40
C TYR A 151 6.62 -5.00 -5.43
N PHE A 152 5.82 -4.27 -4.65
CA PHE A 152 6.00 -2.82 -4.47
C PHE A 152 7.40 -2.46 -3.97
N LEU A 153 7.90 -3.10 -2.91
CA LEU A 153 9.22 -2.80 -2.35
C LEU A 153 10.34 -3.08 -3.36
N LYS A 154 10.20 -4.14 -4.16
CA LYS A 154 11.12 -4.43 -5.27
C LYS A 154 11.12 -3.29 -6.29
N LEU A 155 9.95 -2.86 -6.78
CA LEU A 155 9.82 -1.77 -7.74
C LEU A 155 10.42 -0.46 -7.20
N LEU A 156 10.16 -0.14 -5.93
CA LEU A 156 10.70 1.05 -5.28
C LEU A 156 12.24 1.03 -5.25
N ASN A 157 12.82 -0.09 -4.82
CA ASN A 157 14.28 -0.23 -4.73
C ASN A 157 14.94 -0.20 -6.10
N GLU A 158 14.36 -0.85 -7.11
CA GLU A 158 14.86 -0.80 -8.49
C GLU A 158 14.82 0.62 -9.05
N HIS A 159 13.75 1.38 -8.78
CA HIS A 159 13.64 2.77 -9.20
C HIS A 159 14.73 3.65 -8.56
N ARG A 160 14.92 3.54 -7.25
CA ARG A 160 15.95 4.29 -6.52
C ARG A 160 17.37 3.89 -6.95
N HIS A 161 17.60 2.62 -7.21
CA HIS A 161 18.88 2.12 -7.69
C HIS A 161 19.25 2.72 -9.06
N LYS A 162 18.30 2.76 -10.01
CA LYS A 162 18.50 3.41 -11.32
C LYS A 162 18.86 4.88 -11.19
N ILE A 163 18.11 5.64 -10.39
CA ILE A 163 18.42 7.06 -10.14
C ILE A 163 19.83 7.23 -9.54
N SER A 164 20.23 6.34 -8.63
CA SER A 164 21.57 6.37 -8.04
C SER A 164 22.67 6.15 -9.08
N LEU A 165 22.47 5.23 -10.03
CA LEU A 165 23.43 4.98 -11.12
C LEU A 165 23.54 6.19 -12.05
N ASP A 166 22.40 6.74 -12.49
CA ASP A 166 22.37 7.93 -13.37
C ASP A 166 23.08 9.13 -12.72
N ASN A 167 22.91 9.30 -11.41
CA ASN A 167 23.59 10.36 -10.67
C ASN A 167 25.10 10.12 -10.62
N LEU A 168 25.55 8.88 -10.36
CA LEU A 168 26.97 8.53 -10.34
C LEU A 168 27.65 8.80 -11.70
N GLU A 169 26.99 8.46 -12.80
CA GLU A 169 27.50 8.74 -14.15
C GLU A 169 27.64 10.24 -14.41
N LYS A 170 26.63 11.03 -14.05
CA LYS A 170 26.71 12.51 -14.14
C LYS A 170 27.85 13.09 -13.31
N TYR A 171 28.08 12.56 -12.10
CA TYR A 171 29.19 12.98 -11.26
C TYR A 171 30.55 12.63 -11.88
N ARG A 172 30.69 11.46 -12.52
CA ARG A 172 31.92 11.07 -13.23
C ARG A 172 32.19 11.99 -14.43
N ALA A 173 31.20 12.19 -15.30
CA ALA A 173 31.32 13.07 -16.46
C ALA A 173 31.68 14.52 -16.07
N LYS A 174 31.07 15.04 -14.99
CA LYS A 174 31.39 16.39 -14.49
C LYS A 174 32.82 16.50 -13.93
N ARG A 175 33.36 15.42 -13.37
CA ARG A 175 34.76 15.39 -12.90
C ARG A 175 35.74 15.35 -14.07
N GLU A 176 35.46 14.54 -15.09
CA GLU A 176 36.27 14.44 -16.31
C GLU A 176 36.34 15.80 -17.03
N GLN A 177 35.20 16.45 -17.26
CA GLN A 177 35.15 17.80 -17.84
C GLN A 177 35.95 18.83 -17.02
N LYS A 178 35.90 18.73 -15.68
CA LYS A 178 36.65 19.64 -14.80
C LYS A 178 38.16 19.38 -14.85
N GLN A 179 38.58 18.14 -15.10
CA GLN A 179 40.00 17.80 -15.29
C GLN A 179 40.50 18.27 -16.65
N GLU A 180 39.75 18.01 -17.73
CA GLU A 180 40.09 18.49 -19.08
C GLU A 180 40.18 20.03 -19.15
N SER A 181 39.23 20.74 -18.52
CA SER A 181 39.27 22.21 -18.46
C SER A 181 40.46 22.78 -17.68
N LYS A 182 41.00 22.02 -16.72
CA LYS A 182 42.18 22.42 -15.95
C LYS A 182 43.47 22.20 -16.75
N GLU A 183 43.59 21.06 -17.42
CA GLU A 183 44.74 20.74 -18.27
C GLU A 183 44.86 21.71 -19.46
N GLN A 184 43.74 22.09 -20.09
CA GLN A 184 43.74 23.10 -21.15
C GLN A 184 44.11 24.52 -20.67
N SER A 185 43.84 24.87 -19.42
CA SER A 185 44.22 26.18 -18.88
C SER A 185 45.70 26.27 -18.50
N SER A 186 46.32 25.15 -18.12
CA SER A 186 47.76 25.12 -17.76
C SER A 186 48.68 25.15 -18.99
N ASP A 187 48.25 24.63 -20.14
CA ASP A 187 49.05 24.66 -21.37
C ASP A 187 49.08 26.04 -22.06
N SER A 188 48.23 27.00 -21.66
CA SER A 188 48.18 28.34 -22.25
C SER A 188 49.05 29.39 -21.55
N GLU A 189 49.63 29.10 -20.39
CA GLU A 189 50.46 30.05 -19.62
C GLU A 189 51.97 29.94 -19.93
N ASP A 190 52.39 28.98 -20.74
CA ASP A 190 53.82 28.68 -21.02
C ASP A 190 54.28 29.10 -22.42
N ALA A 191 53.75 30.22 -22.94
CA ALA A 191 54.23 30.83 -24.18
C ALA A 191 55.36 31.84 -23.88
N PRO A 192 56.64 31.56 -24.23
CA PRO A 192 57.73 32.49 -24.02
C PRO A 192 57.61 33.68 -24.99
N PHE A 193 57.69 34.90 -24.44
CA PHE A 193 57.77 36.17 -25.15
C PHE A 193 59.05 36.29 -25.99
#